data_AF-F3ZZG9-F1
#
_entry.id   AF-F3ZZG9-F1
#
_cell.length_a   1.000
_cell.length_b   1.000
_cell.length_c   1.000
_cell.angle_alpha   90.00
_cell.angle_beta   90.00
_cell.angle_gamma   90.00
#
_symmetry.space_group_name_H-M   'P 1'
#
loop_
_entity.id
_entity.type
_entity.pdbx_description
1 polymer ?
#
loop_
_entity_poly.entity_id
_entity_poly.type
_entity_poly.pdbx_seq_one_letter_code
_entity_poly.pdbx_strand_id
1 'polypeptide(L)'
;MTSTPELITRLRKLLNEPIPPGGSEEDTNFLDADIETLLMEAANIYSAAAAGWTMKAGMLQGQIESYTVGQERYDMTGLKDQLEHALTMARQYADMAKISGGSIILKIMPPEVL
;
A
#
# COMPACT_ATOMS: atom_id res chain seq x y z
N MET A 1 -4.50 -10.09 -9.60
CA MET A 1 -3.72 -10.25 -10.86
C MET A 1 -2.79 -11.48 -10.75
N THR A 2 -2.10 -11.92 -11.81
CA THR A 2 -1.12 -13.03 -11.67
C THR A 2 0.11 -12.54 -10.92
N SER A 3 0.44 -13.17 -9.81
CA SER A 3 1.68 -12.86 -9.07
C SER A 3 2.89 -13.34 -9.89
N THR A 4 3.84 -12.45 -10.15
CA THR A 4 5.13 -12.80 -10.76
C THR A 4 6.27 -12.29 -9.87
N PRO A 5 7.46 -12.91 -9.92
CA PRO A 5 8.61 -12.47 -9.10
C PRO A 5 8.98 -11.00 -9.29
N GLU A 6 8.83 -10.47 -10.51
CA GLU A 6 9.06 -9.07 -10.82
C GLU A 6 8.03 -8.16 -10.15
N LEU A 7 6.75 -8.58 -10.11
CA LEU A 7 5.69 -7.83 -9.45
C LEU A 7 5.83 -7.84 -7.93
N ILE A 8 6.23 -8.97 -7.34
CA ILE A 8 6.53 -9.10 -5.90
C ILE A 8 7.65 -8.12 -5.54
N THR A 9 8.76 -8.17 -6.28
CA THR A 9 9.91 -7.27 -6.08
C THR A 9 9.51 -5.80 -6.24
N ARG A 10 8.66 -5.50 -7.22
CA ARG A 10 8.18 -4.13 -7.46
C ARG A 10 7.26 -3.66 -6.34
N LEU A 11 6.34 -4.49 -5.86
CA LEU A 11 5.44 -4.15 -4.77
C LEU A 11 6.22 -3.92 -3.46
N ARG A 12 7.21 -4.77 -3.16
CA ARG A 12 8.14 -4.57 -2.02
C ARG A 12 8.81 -3.19 -2.06
N LYS A 13 9.29 -2.75 -3.23
CA LYS A 13 9.85 -1.41 -3.41
C LYS A 13 8.82 -0.29 -3.17
N LEU A 14 7.58 -0.46 -3.64
CA LEU A 14 6.50 0.52 -3.45
C LEU A 14 6.05 0.64 -1.99
N LEU A 15 6.18 -0.43 -1.22
CA LEU A 15 5.88 -0.48 0.22
C LEU A 15 7.06 -0.05 1.10
N ASN A 16 8.20 0.29 0.48
CA ASN A 16 9.47 0.57 1.16
C ASN A 16 9.94 -0.58 2.06
N GLU A 17 9.76 -1.82 1.59
CA GLU A 17 10.14 -3.07 2.28
C GLU A 17 11.15 -3.87 1.43
N PRO A 18 12.33 -3.31 1.08
CA PRO A 18 13.37 -4.08 0.41
C PRO A 18 13.95 -5.12 1.36
N ILE A 19 14.16 -6.34 0.87
CA ILE A 19 14.88 -7.38 1.62
C ILE A 19 16.33 -6.88 1.83
N PRO A 20 16.84 -6.82 3.06
CA PRO A 20 18.19 -6.35 3.33
C PRO A 20 19.25 -7.30 2.72
N PRO A 21 20.44 -6.80 2.38
CA PRO A 21 21.49 -7.63 1.78
C PRO A 21 21.91 -8.74 2.74
N GLY A 22 21.65 -9.99 2.34
CA GLY A 22 21.93 -11.18 3.17
C GLY A 22 20.85 -11.55 4.17
N GLY A 23 19.72 -10.84 4.20
CA GLY A 23 18.53 -11.19 4.99
C GLY A 23 17.48 -11.94 4.19
N SER A 24 16.34 -12.21 4.84
CA SER A 24 15.19 -12.89 4.26
C SER A 24 13.93 -12.02 4.30
N GLU A 25 12.83 -12.52 3.74
CA GLU A 25 11.50 -11.92 3.87
C GLU A 25 11.06 -11.74 5.33
N GLU A 26 11.61 -12.53 6.26
CA GLU A 26 11.30 -12.47 7.69
C GLU A 26 11.87 -11.21 8.37
N ASP A 27 12.85 -10.55 7.75
CA ASP A 27 13.37 -9.26 8.20
C ASP A 27 12.47 -8.08 7.77
N THR A 28 11.36 -8.35 7.09
CA THR A 28 10.39 -7.36 6.61
C THR A 28 9.02 -7.54 7.26
N ASN A 29 8.17 -6.53 7.19
CA ASN A 29 6.81 -6.58 7.76
C ASN A 29 5.84 -7.48 6.97
N PHE A 30 6.22 -7.89 5.77
CA PHE A 30 5.38 -8.71 4.89
C PHE A 30 6.18 -9.89 4.34
N LEU A 31 5.64 -11.09 4.50
CA LEU A 31 6.16 -12.27 3.84
C LEU A 31 5.82 -12.22 2.34
N ASP A 32 6.55 -12.95 1.51
CA ASP A 32 6.27 -13.13 0.10
C ASP A 32 4.85 -13.65 -0.11
N ALA A 33 4.37 -14.56 0.75
CA ALA A 33 2.99 -15.03 0.72
C ALA A 33 1.94 -13.90 0.94
N ASP A 34 2.25 -12.91 1.80
CA ASP A 34 1.38 -11.76 2.01
C ASP A 34 1.38 -10.84 0.78
N ILE A 35 2.56 -10.61 0.20
CA ILE A 35 2.73 -9.82 -1.02
C ILE A 35 2.03 -10.49 -2.21
N GLU A 36 2.13 -11.80 -2.34
CA GLU A 36 1.43 -12.60 -3.34
C GLU A 36 -0.09 -12.49 -3.18
N THR A 37 -0.58 -12.60 -1.94
CA THR A 37 -2.01 -12.45 -1.63
C THR A 37 -2.51 -11.05 -2.00
N LEU A 38 -1.78 -10.00 -1.62
CA LEU A 38 -2.10 -8.62 -1.99
C LEU A 38 -2.15 -8.43 -3.52
N LEU A 39 -1.23 -9.04 -4.26
CA LEU A 39 -1.24 -8.99 -5.73
C LEU A 39 -2.39 -9.79 -6.33
N MET A 40 -2.74 -10.94 -5.77
CA MET A 40 -3.85 -11.76 -6.25
C MET A 40 -5.19 -11.05 -6.09
N GLU A 41 -5.44 -10.46 -4.91
CA GLU A 41 -6.68 -9.74 -4.59
C GLU A 41 -6.79 -8.38 -5.31
N ALA A 42 -5.67 -7.74 -5.61
CA ALA A 42 -5.66 -6.45 -6.25
C ALA A 42 -5.92 -6.51 -7.77
N ALA A 43 -6.63 -5.49 -8.26
CA ALA A 43 -6.86 -5.28 -9.68
C ALA A 43 -5.61 -4.79 -10.42
N ASN A 44 -4.77 -3.98 -9.76
CA ASN A 44 -3.49 -3.47 -10.29
C ASN A 44 -2.47 -3.23 -9.17
N ILE A 45 -1.21 -3.03 -9.54
CA ILE A 45 -0.11 -2.90 -8.57
C ILE A 45 -0.28 -1.73 -7.60
N TYR A 46 -0.96 -0.66 -8.02
CA TYR A 46 -1.23 0.49 -7.16
C TYR A 46 -2.34 0.18 -6.15
N SER A 47 -3.36 -0.61 -6.52
CA SER A 47 -4.34 -1.14 -5.57
C SER A 47 -3.67 -2.02 -4.52
N ALA A 48 -2.72 -2.87 -4.93
CA ALA A 48 -1.95 -3.70 -4.00
C ALA A 48 -1.09 -2.85 -3.05
N ALA A 49 -0.41 -1.83 -3.59
CA ALA A 49 0.39 -0.90 -2.78
C ALA A 49 -0.49 -0.12 -1.79
N ALA A 50 -1.66 0.36 -2.22
CA ALA A 50 -2.60 1.05 -1.34
C ALA A 50 -3.07 0.14 -0.18
N ALA A 51 -3.38 -1.11 -0.48
CA ALA A 51 -3.76 -2.11 0.53
C ALA A 51 -2.60 -2.37 1.51
N GLY A 52 -1.38 -2.59 1.03
CA GLY A 52 -0.21 -2.79 1.89
C GLY A 52 0.09 -1.59 2.80
N TRP A 53 0.03 -0.37 2.28
CA TRP A 53 0.18 0.84 3.10
C TRP A 53 -0.95 1.02 4.12
N THR A 54 -2.17 0.59 3.79
CA THR A 54 -3.30 0.58 4.74
C THR A 54 -3.06 -0.41 5.88
N MET A 55 -2.52 -1.61 5.59
CA MET A 55 -2.15 -2.59 6.61
C MET A 55 -1.05 -2.04 7.54
N LYS A 56 0.00 -1.40 6.98
CA LYS A 56 1.05 -0.74 7.79
C LYS A 56 0.48 0.34 8.70
N ALA A 57 -0.46 1.16 8.19
CA ALA A 57 -1.15 2.16 9.00
C ALA A 57 -1.92 1.52 10.17
N GLY A 58 -2.61 0.40 9.94
CA GLY A 58 -3.30 -0.35 11.00
C GLY A 58 -2.33 -0.86 12.08
N MET A 59 -1.18 -1.41 11.68
CA MET A 59 -0.14 -1.86 12.61
C MET A 59 0.39 -0.70 13.47
N LEU A 60 0.68 0.45 12.85
CA LEU A 60 1.14 1.66 13.54
C LEU A 60 0.07 2.21 14.49
N GLN A 61 -1.20 2.20 14.09
CA GLN A 61 -2.30 2.63 14.95
C GLN A 61 -2.40 1.78 16.21
N GLY A 62 -2.34 0.45 16.09
CA GLY A 62 -2.36 -0.45 17.25
C GLY A 62 -1.15 -0.27 18.19
N GLN A 63 0.02 0.04 17.64
CA GLN A 63 1.20 0.41 18.44
C GLN A 63 1.01 1.74 19.17
N ILE A 64 0.48 2.77 18.51
CA ILE A 64 0.19 4.07 19.14
C ILE A 64 -0.83 3.93 20.26
N GLU A 65 -1.90 3.14 20.07
CA GLU A 65 -2.90 2.89 21.09
C GLU A 65 -2.28 2.18 22.32
N SER A 66 -1.48 1.14 22.09
CA SER A 66 -0.76 0.43 23.16
C SER A 66 0.25 1.34 23.88
N TYR A 67 0.97 2.17 23.12
CA TYR A 67 1.97 3.09 23.66
C TYR A 67 1.32 4.28 24.38
N THR A 68 0.11 4.71 24.01
CA THR A 68 -0.63 5.75 24.76
C THR A 68 -0.94 5.30 26.19
N VAL A 69 -1.02 3.99 26.43
CA VAL A 69 -1.17 3.39 27.78
C VAL A 69 0.17 3.38 28.55
N GLY A 70 1.31 3.37 27.85
CA GLY A 70 2.67 3.38 28.40
C GLY A 70 3.30 4.78 28.39
N GLN A 71 3.59 5.34 29.55
CA GLN A 71 4.07 6.72 29.68
C GLN A 71 5.39 6.98 28.93
N GLU A 72 5.35 7.63 27.76
CA GLU A 72 6.45 8.41 27.17
C GLU A 72 5.93 9.24 25.99
N ARG A 73 6.28 10.54 25.91
CA ARG A 73 5.69 11.49 24.95
C ARG A 73 6.51 11.66 23.66
N TYR A 74 7.79 11.32 23.69
CA TYR A 74 8.73 11.62 22.62
C TYR A 74 8.56 10.68 21.43
N ASP A 75 8.48 9.36 21.67
CA ASP A 75 8.31 8.37 20.60
C ASP A 75 6.92 8.40 19.96
N MET A 76 5.90 8.84 20.72
CA MET A 76 4.53 8.98 20.21
C MET A 76 4.42 9.96 19.03
N THR A 77 5.24 11.01 18.98
CA THR A 77 5.22 11.97 17.87
C THR A 77 5.74 11.30 16.59
N GLY A 78 6.86 10.58 16.67
CA GLY A 78 7.42 9.85 15.52
C GLY A 78 6.51 8.75 15.00
N LEU A 79 5.80 8.03 15.87
CA LEU A 79 4.81 7.02 15.45
C LEU A 79 3.62 7.64 14.72
N LYS A 80 3.12 8.79 15.17
CA LYS A 80 2.04 9.51 14.50
C LYS A 80 2.46 10.03 13.12
N ASP A 81 3.66 10.55 13.00
CA ASP A 81 4.21 11.00 11.72
C ASP A 81 4.34 9.83 10.73
N GLN A 82 4.78 8.66 11.21
CA GLN A 82 4.84 7.43 10.39
C GLN A 82 3.45 6.95 9.98
N LEU A 83 2.46 7.02 10.89
CA LEU A 83 1.06 6.67 10.60
C LEU A 83 0.49 7.60 9.52
N GLU A 84 0.68 8.92 9.66
CA GLU A 84 0.21 9.89 8.68
C GLU A 84 0.89 9.70 7.32
N HIS A 85 2.18 9.39 7.32
CA HIS A 85 2.90 9.03 6.10
C HIS A 85 2.30 7.78 5.44
N ALA A 86 2.06 6.71 6.21
CA ALA A 86 1.47 5.48 5.69
C ALA A 86 0.06 5.71 5.10
N LEU A 87 -0.78 6.48 5.80
CA LEU A 87 -2.12 6.84 5.32
C LEU A 87 -2.06 7.71 4.05
N THR A 88 -1.09 8.63 3.97
CA THR A 88 -0.88 9.48 2.80
C THR A 88 -0.47 8.65 1.60
N MET A 89 0.49 7.73 1.76
CA MET A 89 0.90 6.82 0.70
C MET A 89 -0.25 5.90 0.26
N ALA A 90 -1.02 5.36 1.20
CA ALA A 90 -2.21 4.56 0.90
C ALA A 90 -3.21 5.32 0.01
N ARG A 91 -3.50 6.57 0.35
CA ARG A 91 -4.39 7.45 -0.44
C ARG A 91 -3.83 7.73 -1.83
N GLN A 92 -2.55 8.11 -1.93
CA GLN A 92 -1.91 8.40 -3.21
C GLN A 92 -1.96 7.20 -4.15
N TYR A 93 -1.65 6.00 -3.66
CA TYR A 93 -1.72 4.79 -4.46
C TYR A 93 -3.16 4.38 -4.79
N ALA A 94 -4.12 4.62 -3.89
CA ALA A 94 -5.53 4.38 -4.18
C ALA A 94 -6.03 5.31 -5.31
N ASP A 95 -5.61 6.57 -5.32
CA ASP A 95 -5.98 7.51 -6.39
C ASP A 95 -5.30 7.17 -7.71
N MET A 96 -4.01 6.78 -7.69
CA MET A 96 -3.34 6.24 -8.88
C MET A 96 -4.03 4.98 -9.41
N ALA A 97 -4.51 4.10 -8.53
CA ALA A 97 -5.24 2.91 -8.93
C ALA A 97 -6.57 3.24 -9.64
N LYS A 98 -7.30 4.25 -9.17
CA LYS A 98 -8.53 4.74 -9.82
C LYS A 98 -8.26 5.31 -11.20
N ILE A 99 -7.22 6.11 -11.35
CA ILE A 99 -6.83 6.73 -12.63
C ILE A 99 -6.36 5.65 -13.62
N SER A 100 -5.56 4.69 -13.14
CA SER A 100 -5.02 3.58 -13.93
C SER A 100 -6.12 2.60 -14.40
N GLY A 101 -7.15 2.36 -13.57
CA GLY A 101 -8.28 1.50 -13.93
C GLY A 101 -9.46 2.21 -14.61
N GLY A 102 -9.44 3.55 -14.68
CA GLY A 102 -10.60 4.38 -15.03
C GLY A 102 -10.32 5.33 -16.19
N SER A 103 -9.91 4.82 -17.35
CA SER A 103 -9.95 5.58 -18.61
C SER A 103 -11.05 5.01 -19.53
N ILE A 104 -12.31 5.16 -19.14
CA ILE A 104 -13.42 5.16 -20.09
C ILE A 104 -13.97 6.59 -20.10
N ILE A 105 -13.28 7.47 -20.82
CA ILE A 105 -13.90 8.70 -21.31
C ILE A 105 -14.98 8.23 -22.27
N LEU A 106 -16.22 8.11 -21.78
CA LEU A 106 -17.40 7.90 -22.61
C LEU A 106 -17.53 9.12 -23.53
N LYS A 107 -16.92 9.02 -24.72
CA LYS A 107 -17.16 9.92 -25.84
C LYS A 107 -18.59 9.69 -26.28
N ILE A 108 -19.54 10.39 -25.64
CA ILE A 108 -20.91 10.51 -26.10
C ILE A 108 -20.82 11.23 -27.44
N MET A 109 -20.83 10.47 -28.54
CA MET A 109 -21.07 11.02 -29.87
C MET A 109 -22.54 11.47 -29.90
N PRO A 110 -22.85 12.73 -30.21
CA PRO A 110 -24.22 13.15 -30.46
C PRO A 110 -24.72 12.41 -31.72
N PRO A 111 -25.95 11.88 -31.73
CA PRO A 111 -26.50 11.25 -32.92
C PRO A 111 -26.69 12.29 -34.02
N GLU A 112 -26.06 12.09 -35.18
CA GLU A 112 -26.40 12.85 -36.38
C GLU A 112 -27.78 12.40 -36.85
N VAL A 113 -28.72 13.33 -36.89
CA VAL A 113 -30.04 13.16 -37.51
C VAL A 113 -30.01 13.87 -38.86
N LEU A 114 -30.19 13.10 -39.94
CA LEU A 114 -30.55 13.55 -41.28
C LEU A 114 -31.80 12.81 -41.73
#